data_AF-A0A3N5F9M2-F1
#
_entry.id   AF-A0A3N5F9M2-F1
#
_cell.length_a   1.000
_cell.length_b   1.000
_cell.length_c   1.000
_cell.angle_alpha   90.00
_cell.angle_beta   90.00
_cell.angle_gamma   90.00
#
_symmetry.space_group_name_H-M   'P 1'
#
loop_
_entity.id
_entity.type
_entity.pdbx_description
1 polymer ?
#
loop_
_entity_poly.entity_id
_entity_poly.type
_entity_poly.pdbx_seq_one_letter_code
_entity_poly.pdbx_strand_id
1 'polypeptide(L)'
;MKKAVPWVALFVLMLSVTVLMLRPTPSAGSFNLEEFARLPVMMDGRVQPIESAARSALLRIRQTPTLPVEGGRTLQSTEWLLEALVKPHVADGRAIFPVEDPDLHRDVDPASGAVSGVRYYSFNQLAPKLEDIRKRGEELSELRAEDRRAAERPVLTLLEALVS
;
A
#
# COMPACT_ATOMS: atom_id res chain seq x y z
N MET A 1 -36.86 22.30 41.71
CA MET A 1 -35.94 22.35 40.54
C MET A 1 -36.08 21.13 39.61
N LYS A 2 -37.30 20.60 39.39
CA LYS A 2 -37.53 19.35 38.61
C LYS A 2 -38.12 19.57 37.20
N LYS A 3 -38.44 20.83 36.84
CA LYS A 3 -39.10 21.18 35.57
C LYS A 3 -38.13 21.45 34.41
N ALA A 4 -36.85 21.68 34.70
CA ALA A 4 -35.82 21.95 33.68
C ALA A 4 -35.17 20.66 33.11
N VAL A 5 -35.23 19.56 33.87
CA VAL A 5 -34.70 18.25 33.47
C VAL A 5 -35.24 17.75 32.12
N PRO A 6 -36.57 17.78 31.83
CA PRO A 6 -37.07 17.33 30.54
C PRO A 6 -36.60 18.22 29.37
N TRP A 7 -36.42 19.51 29.62
CA TRP A 7 -35.93 20.46 28.60
C TRP A 7 -34.45 20.26 28.28
N VAL A 8 -33.62 19.99 29.29
CA VAL A 8 -32.21 19.65 29.09
C VAL A 8 -32.07 18.32 28.37
N ALA A 9 -32.89 17.31 28.72
CA ALA A 9 -32.89 16.03 28.01
C ALA A 9 -33.30 16.18 26.54
N LEU A 10 -34.30 17.02 26.25
CA LEU A 10 -34.70 17.33 24.88
C LEU A 10 -33.59 18.04 24.10
N PHE A 11 -32.89 18.99 24.73
CA PHE A 11 -31.78 19.70 24.10
C PHE A 11 -30.61 18.76 23.80
N VAL A 12 -30.25 17.87 24.71
CA VAL A 12 -29.21 16.85 24.50
C VAL A 12 -29.61 15.88 23.40
N LEU A 13 -30.88 15.46 23.35
CA LEU A 13 -31.39 14.59 22.29
C LEU A 13 -31.35 15.29 20.92
N MET A 14 -31.77 16.56 20.86
CA MET A 14 -31.75 17.35 19.64
C MET A 14 -30.31 17.58 19.16
N LEU A 15 -29.38 17.86 20.08
CA LEU A 15 -27.97 18.02 19.77
C LEU A 15 -27.36 16.72 19.24
N SER A 16 -27.69 15.58 19.85
CA SER A 16 -27.18 14.27 19.40
C SER A 16 -27.73 13.84 18.05
N VAL A 17 -29.00 14.12 17.75
CA VAL A 17 -29.56 13.90 16.40
C VAL A 17 -28.89 14.81 15.36
N THR A 18 -28.63 16.08 15.70
CA THR A 18 -27.94 17.02 14.82
C THR A 18 -26.51 16.57 14.51
N VAL A 19 -25.78 16.08 15.52
CA VAL A 19 -24.43 15.49 15.33
C VAL A 19 -24.47 14.24 14.46
N LEU A 20 -25.51 13.41 14.58
CA LEU A 20 -25.67 12.22 13.74
C LEU A 20 -25.96 12.57 12.27
N MET A 21 -26.72 13.65 12.03
CA MET A 21 -27.04 14.16 10.69
C MET A 21 -25.85 14.86 10.01
N LEU A 22 -24.93 15.42 10.79
CA LEU A 22 -23.67 15.98 10.27
C LEU A 22 -22.63 14.91 9.91
N ARG A 23 -22.91 13.62 10.15
CA ARG A 23 -22.01 12.57 9.68
C ARG A 23 -21.99 12.61 8.15
N PRO A 24 -20.81 12.77 7.52
CA PRO A 24 -20.72 12.78 6.07
C PRO A 24 -21.31 11.48 5.53
N THR A 25 -22.39 11.58 4.76
CA THR A 25 -22.93 10.44 4.03
C THR A 25 -21.88 10.00 3.00
N PRO A 26 -21.53 8.71 2.93
CA PRO A 26 -20.62 8.23 1.89
C PRO A 26 -21.18 8.64 0.53
N SER A 27 -20.37 9.33 -0.27
CA SER A 27 -20.79 9.91 -1.54
C SER A 27 -21.37 8.83 -2.45
N ALA A 28 -22.52 9.08 -3.06
CA ALA A 28 -23.31 8.12 -3.85
C ALA A 28 -22.63 7.52 -5.10
N GLY A 29 -21.34 7.77 -5.32
CA GLY A 29 -20.52 7.17 -6.37
C GLY A 29 -19.14 6.66 -5.90
N SER A 30 -18.83 6.70 -4.60
CA SER A 30 -17.60 6.11 -4.06
C SER A 30 -17.83 4.65 -3.71
N PHE A 31 -16.93 3.76 -4.12
CA PHE A 31 -16.92 2.37 -3.68
C PHE A 31 -17.05 2.29 -2.15
N ASN A 32 -17.92 1.41 -1.65
CA ASN A 32 -18.02 1.16 -0.22
C ASN A 32 -16.80 0.34 0.24
N LEU A 33 -15.72 1.05 0.54
CA LEU A 33 -14.46 0.50 0.99
C LEU A 33 -14.60 -0.33 2.27
N GLU A 34 -15.54 0.03 3.15
CA GLU A 34 -15.78 -0.70 4.40
C GLU A 34 -16.42 -2.07 4.16
N GLU A 35 -17.38 -2.15 3.23
CA GLU A 35 -17.97 -3.44 2.84
C GLU A 35 -16.97 -4.31 2.08
N PHE A 36 -16.20 -3.71 1.16
CA PHE A 36 -15.15 -4.43 0.44
C PHE A 36 -14.10 -4.99 1.42
N ALA A 37 -13.65 -4.21 2.41
CA ALA A 37 -12.68 -4.63 3.42
C ALA A 37 -13.10 -5.90 4.20
N ARG A 38 -14.42 -6.10 4.38
CA ARG A 38 -14.99 -7.21 5.15
C ARG A 38 -15.18 -8.49 4.34
N LEU A 39 -14.95 -8.46 3.03
CA LEU A 39 -15.11 -9.65 2.20
C LEU A 39 -14.18 -10.78 2.69
N PRO A 40 -14.73 -11.99 2.91
CA PRO A 40 -13.93 -13.10 3.42
C PRO A 40 -13.02 -13.66 2.32
N VAL A 41 -11.74 -13.82 2.64
CA VAL A 41 -10.73 -14.45 1.79
C VAL A 41 -9.97 -15.51 2.57
N MET A 42 -9.43 -16.51 1.87
CA MET A 42 -8.59 -17.53 2.49
C MET A 42 -7.12 -17.11 2.41
N MET A 43 -6.48 -16.90 3.56
CA MET A 43 -5.08 -16.55 3.67
C MET A 43 -4.45 -17.33 4.83
N ASP A 44 -3.28 -17.93 4.61
CA ASP A 44 -2.57 -18.75 5.61
C ASP A 44 -3.43 -19.89 6.20
N GLY A 45 -4.31 -20.48 5.38
CA GLY A 45 -5.21 -21.56 5.80
C GLY A 45 -6.36 -21.14 6.72
N ARG A 46 -6.58 -19.83 6.92
CA ARG A 46 -7.69 -19.27 7.70
C ARG A 46 -8.52 -18.31 6.86
N VAL A 47 -9.83 -18.24 7.14
CA VAL A 47 -10.70 -17.22 6.55
C VAL A 47 -10.47 -15.91 7.30
N GLN A 48 -10.04 -14.88 6.58
CA GLN A 48 -9.76 -13.54 7.10
C GLN A 48 -10.43 -12.48 6.22
N PRO A 49 -10.63 -11.25 6.71
CA PRO A 49 -11.07 -10.14 5.87
C PRO A 49 -10.03 -9.83 4.79
N ILE A 50 -10.47 -9.42 3.60
CA ILE A 50 -9.57 -9.03 2.50
C ILE A 50 -8.66 -7.85 2.86
N GLU A 51 -9.09 -7.00 3.80
CA GLU A 51 -8.23 -5.94 4.36
C GLU A 51 -6.92 -6.52 4.94
N SER A 52 -7.00 -7.66 5.64
CA SER A 52 -5.81 -8.33 6.19
C SER A 52 -4.87 -8.77 5.08
N ALA A 53 -5.40 -9.35 4.00
CA ALA A 53 -4.62 -9.73 2.84
C ALA A 53 -3.98 -8.52 2.14
N ALA A 54 -4.74 -7.44 1.95
CA ALA A 54 -4.27 -6.20 1.36
C ALA A 54 -3.11 -5.58 2.16
N ARG A 55 -3.24 -5.56 3.49
CA ARG A 55 -2.23 -5.04 4.40
C ARG A 55 -0.95 -5.87 4.37
N SER A 56 -1.08 -7.19 4.41
CA SER A 56 0.05 -8.10 4.32
C SER A 56 0.78 -7.96 2.98
N ALA A 57 0.05 -7.82 1.87
CA ALA A 57 0.64 -7.59 0.56
C ALA A 57 1.44 -6.27 0.51
N LEU A 58 0.87 -5.15 0.97
CA LEU A 58 1.60 -3.88 1.00
C LEU A 58 2.80 -3.89 1.94
N LEU A 59 2.72 -4.58 3.09
CA LEU A 59 3.86 -4.73 3.98
C LEU A 59 4.98 -5.54 3.32
N ARG A 60 4.64 -6.57 2.53
CA ARG A 60 5.63 -7.35 1.78
C ARG A 60 6.26 -6.52 0.66
N ILE A 61 5.46 -5.77 -0.09
CA ILE A 61 5.91 -5.02 -1.26
C ILE A 61 6.63 -3.72 -0.89
N ARG A 62 6.03 -2.91 -0.02
CA ARG A 62 6.44 -1.53 0.29
C ARG A 62 7.03 -1.37 1.69
N GLN A 63 7.04 -2.43 2.51
CA GLN A 63 7.43 -2.39 3.94
C GLN A 63 6.57 -1.47 4.81
N THR A 64 5.48 -0.92 4.26
CA THR A 64 4.61 0.04 4.93
C THR A 64 3.16 -0.24 4.56
N PRO A 65 2.20 -0.09 5.49
CA PRO A 65 0.80 -0.45 5.24
C PRO A 65 0.04 0.61 4.41
N THR A 66 0.67 1.74 4.08
CA THR A 66 0.04 2.86 3.38
C THR A 66 0.83 3.27 2.16
N LEU A 67 0.12 3.80 1.16
CA LEU A 67 0.71 4.26 -0.09
C LEU A 67 0.48 5.76 -0.26
N PRO A 68 1.52 6.60 -0.12
CA PRO A 68 1.43 8.01 -0.48
C PRO A 68 1.18 8.14 -1.98
N VAL A 69 0.26 9.03 -2.36
CA VAL A 69 -0.06 9.32 -3.75
C VAL A 69 0.10 10.82 -4.03
N GLU A 70 0.17 11.16 -5.31
CA GLU A 70 0.25 12.55 -5.73
C GLU A 70 -0.92 13.37 -5.18
N GLY A 71 -0.66 14.64 -4.88
CA GLY A 71 -1.66 15.52 -4.24
C GLY A 71 -1.76 15.39 -2.73
N GLY A 72 -0.79 14.74 -2.07
CA GLY A 72 -0.70 14.67 -0.60
C GLY A 72 -1.72 13.74 0.06
N ARG A 73 -2.43 12.94 -0.74
CA ARG A 73 -3.33 11.91 -0.25
C ARG A 73 -2.54 10.63 0.05
N THR A 74 -3.06 9.82 0.96
CA THR A 74 -2.50 8.50 1.30
C THR A 74 -3.59 7.46 1.12
N LEU A 75 -3.33 6.44 0.30
CA LEU A 75 -4.22 5.30 0.14
C LEU A 75 -3.98 4.29 1.26
N GLN A 76 -5.08 3.77 1.80
CA GLN A 76 -5.06 2.63 2.71
C GLN A 76 -4.85 1.34 1.92
N SER A 77 -4.40 0.27 2.59
CA SER A 77 -4.08 -1.00 1.91
C SER A 77 -5.25 -1.56 1.12
N THR A 78 -6.44 -1.53 1.70
CA THR A 78 -7.68 -1.97 1.04
C THR A 78 -8.02 -1.13 -0.21
N GLU A 79 -7.79 0.18 -0.15
CA GLU A 79 -8.04 1.09 -1.27
C GLU A 79 -7.04 0.85 -2.40
N TRP A 80 -5.77 0.65 -2.07
CA TRP A 80 -4.76 0.25 -3.03
C TRP A 80 -5.09 -1.09 -3.69
N LEU A 81 -5.49 -2.11 -2.90
CA LEU A 81 -5.83 -3.42 -3.45
C LEU A 81 -7.04 -3.33 -4.39
N LEU A 82 -8.08 -2.59 -4.00
CA LEU A 82 -9.23 -2.36 -4.86
C LEU A 82 -8.83 -1.68 -6.18
N GLU A 83 -7.92 -0.71 -6.11
CA GLU A 83 -7.40 -0.06 -7.31
C GLU A 83 -6.58 -1.01 -8.18
N ALA A 84 -5.72 -1.84 -7.60
CA ALA A 84 -4.97 -2.85 -8.35
C ALA A 84 -5.91 -3.82 -9.09
N LEU A 85 -7.05 -4.18 -8.48
CA LEU A 85 -8.04 -5.07 -9.08
C LEU A 85 -8.89 -4.40 -10.16
N VAL A 86 -9.31 -3.16 -9.95
CA VAL A 86 -10.28 -2.49 -10.83
C VAL A 86 -9.61 -1.61 -11.89
N LYS A 87 -8.40 -1.11 -11.60
CA LYS A 87 -7.64 -0.16 -12.42
C LYS A 87 -6.14 -0.52 -12.44
N PRO A 88 -5.77 -1.70 -12.96
CA PRO A 88 -4.37 -2.15 -12.97
C PRO A 88 -3.43 -1.14 -13.64
N HIS A 89 -3.84 -0.55 -14.77
CA HIS A 89 -3.05 0.49 -15.46
C HIS A 89 -2.69 1.71 -14.59
N VAL A 90 -3.54 2.07 -13.61
CA VAL A 90 -3.24 3.15 -12.66
C VAL A 90 -2.30 2.64 -11.56
N ALA A 91 -2.58 1.45 -11.04
CA ALA A 91 -1.78 0.82 -10.00
C ALA A 91 -0.33 0.56 -10.46
N ASP A 92 -0.13 0.13 -11.71
CA ASP A 92 1.18 -0.13 -12.32
C ASP A 92 2.04 1.12 -12.46
N GLY A 93 1.40 2.30 -12.49
CA GLY A 93 2.05 3.60 -12.48
C GLY A 93 2.45 4.10 -11.10
N ARG A 94 2.03 3.44 -10.01
CA ARG A 94 2.31 3.90 -8.65
C ARG A 94 3.69 3.48 -8.16
N ALA A 95 4.40 4.40 -7.52
CA ALA A 95 5.68 4.15 -6.89
C ALA A 95 5.53 3.32 -5.60
N ILE A 96 5.49 2.00 -5.73
CA ILE A 96 5.26 1.05 -4.62
C ILE A 96 6.50 0.21 -4.28
N PHE A 97 7.45 0.05 -5.19
CA PHE A 97 8.59 -0.86 -5.03
C PHE A 97 9.82 -0.10 -4.50
N PRO A 98 10.28 -0.36 -3.27
CA PRO A 98 11.50 0.24 -2.74
C PRO A 98 12.72 -0.40 -3.40
N VAL A 99 13.60 0.44 -3.96
CA VAL A 99 14.90 0.06 -4.48
C VAL A 99 15.96 0.81 -3.67
N GLU A 100 17.02 0.12 -3.27
CA GLU A 100 18.18 0.72 -2.58
C GLU A 100 19.48 0.62 -3.39
N ASP A 101 19.49 -0.22 -4.43
CA ASP A 101 20.66 -0.48 -5.24
C ASP A 101 20.99 0.75 -6.12
N PRO A 102 22.17 1.38 -5.93
CA PRO A 102 22.57 2.58 -6.67
C PRO A 102 22.80 2.33 -8.16
N ASP A 103 23.17 1.11 -8.56
CA ASP A 103 23.32 0.77 -9.99
C ASP A 103 21.95 0.58 -10.62
N LEU A 104 21.00 -0.03 -9.90
CA LEU A 104 19.63 -0.15 -10.37
C LEU A 104 18.93 1.21 -10.49
N HIS A 105 19.25 2.17 -9.62
CA HIS A 105 18.79 3.56 -9.78
C HIS A 105 19.27 4.19 -11.08
N ARG A 106 20.57 4.05 -11.40
CA ARG A 106 21.15 4.59 -12.64
C ARG A 106 20.50 3.97 -13.87
N ASP A 107 20.18 2.68 -13.78
CA ASP A 107 19.53 1.98 -14.86
C ASP A 107 18.08 2.46 -15.04
N VAL A 108 17.27 2.44 -13.98
CA VAL A 108 15.82 2.73 -14.08
C VAL A 108 15.56 4.21 -14.37
N ASP A 109 16.36 5.10 -13.78
CA ASP A 109 16.24 6.54 -13.98
C ASP A 109 17.61 7.22 -14.13
N PRO A 110 18.20 7.19 -15.34
CA PRO A 110 19.52 7.78 -15.58
C PRO A 110 19.55 9.30 -15.41
N ALA A 111 18.39 9.97 -15.41
CA ALA A 111 18.28 11.42 -15.29
C ALA A 111 18.39 11.91 -13.85
N SER A 112 18.09 11.08 -12.86
CA SER A 112 18.04 11.50 -11.46
C SER A 112 19.36 11.32 -10.68
N GLY A 113 20.45 10.95 -11.35
CA GLY A 113 21.80 10.92 -10.81
C GLY A 113 22.06 9.78 -9.81
N ALA A 114 23.30 9.72 -9.28
CA ALA A 114 23.66 8.76 -8.24
C ALA A 114 23.08 9.21 -6.90
N VAL A 115 21.88 8.73 -6.57
CA VAL A 115 21.23 8.99 -5.29
C VAL A 115 21.49 7.81 -4.35
N SER A 116 22.01 8.10 -3.16
CA SER A 116 22.13 7.13 -2.07
C SER A 116 20.86 7.12 -1.23
N GLY A 117 20.16 5.99 -1.14
CA GLY A 117 19.00 5.81 -0.26
C GLY A 117 17.87 4.99 -0.89
N VAL A 118 16.80 4.74 -0.12
CA VAL A 118 15.61 4.02 -0.61
C VAL A 118 14.80 4.95 -1.51
N ARG A 119 14.54 4.53 -2.75
CA ARG A 119 13.60 5.20 -3.65
C ARG A 119 12.50 4.24 -4.10
N TYR A 120 11.28 4.74 -4.19
CA TYR A 120 10.15 3.98 -4.68
C TYR A 120 10.00 4.13 -6.20
N TYR A 121 9.86 3.01 -6.90
CA TYR A 121 9.60 2.96 -8.34
C TYR A 121 8.28 2.26 -8.62
N SER A 122 7.71 2.55 -9.80
CA SER A 122 6.49 1.91 -10.27
C SER A 122 6.77 0.64 -11.05
N PHE A 123 5.76 -0.21 -11.19
CA PHE A 123 5.88 -1.42 -11.99
C PHE A 123 6.26 -1.09 -13.43
N ASN A 124 5.63 -0.07 -14.02
CA ASN A 124 5.93 0.37 -15.39
C ASN A 124 7.39 0.81 -15.59
N GLN A 125 8.05 1.32 -14.56
CA GLN A 125 9.46 1.68 -14.61
C GLN A 125 10.40 0.47 -14.51
N LEU A 126 9.98 -0.55 -13.75
CA LEU A 126 10.79 -1.75 -13.51
C LEU A 126 10.57 -2.84 -14.57
N ALA A 127 9.37 -2.93 -15.14
CA ALA A 127 8.97 -3.99 -16.07
C ALA A 127 9.93 -4.16 -17.27
N PRO A 128 10.42 -3.09 -17.94
CA PRO A 128 11.37 -3.25 -19.06
C PRO A 128 12.73 -3.83 -18.65
N LYS A 129 13.08 -3.75 -17.36
CA LYS A 129 14.38 -4.17 -16.80
C LYS A 129 14.27 -5.41 -15.93
N LEU A 130 13.08 -6.04 -15.89
CA LEU A 130 12.80 -7.14 -14.99
C LEU A 130 13.71 -8.36 -15.25
N GLU A 131 14.03 -8.63 -16.51
CA GLU A 131 14.95 -9.72 -16.86
C GLU A 131 16.38 -9.46 -16.37
N ASP A 132 16.86 -8.22 -16.50
CA ASP A 132 18.19 -7.82 -16.00
C ASP A 132 18.26 -7.87 -14.47
N ILE A 133 17.19 -7.41 -13.80
CA ILE A 133 17.04 -7.48 -12.34
C ILE A 133 17.03 -8.94 -11.87
N ARG A 134 16.26 -9.80 -12.54
CA ARG A 134 16.20 -11.24 -12.23
C ARG A 134 17.57 -11.89 -12.39
N LYS A 135 18.26 -11.63 -13.50
CA LYS A 135 19.58 -12.18 -13.77
C LYS A 135 20.62 -11.74 -12.73
N ARG A 136 20.63 -10.46 -12.34
CA ARG A 136 21.49 -9.99 -11.22
C ARG A 136 21.13 -10.67 -9.91
N GLY A 137 19.85 -10.85 -9.62
CA GLY A 137 19.38 -11.57 -8.43
C GLY A 137 19.86 -13.02 -8.39
N GLU A 138 19.85 -13.71 -9.52
CA GLU A 138 20.37 -15.07 -9.67
C GLU A 138 21.91 -15.10 -9.47
N GLU A 139 22.65 -14.21 -10.14
CA GLU A 139 24.11 -14.07 -9.98
C GLU A 139 24.52 -13.73 -8.53
N LEU A 140 23.74 -12.88 -7.86
CA LEU A 140 23.88 -12.54 -6.43
C LEU A 140 23.54 -13.71 -5.52
N SER A 141 22.53 -14.53 -5.86
CA SER A 141 22.16 -15.72 -5.10
C SER A 141 23.20 -16.84 -5.18
N GLU A 142 23.98 -16.88 -6.27
CA GLU A 142 25.08 -17.83 -6.48
C GLU A 142 26.39 -17.38 -5.78
N LEU A 143 26.55 -16.08 -5.49
CA LEU A 143 27.68 -15.53 -4.75
C LEU A 143 27.50 -15.73 -3.23
N ARG A 144 28.15 -16.79 -2.73
CA ARG A 144 28.59 -17.08 -1.34
C ARG A 144 27.79 -16.50 -0.16
N ALA A 145 27.36 -17.44 0.68
CA ALA A 145 26.71 -17.29 1.98
C ALA A 145 27.39 -16.41 3.05
N GLU A 146 28.54 -15.81 2.78
CA GLU A 146 29.38 -15.08 3.74
C GLU A 146 29.40 -13.56 3.49
N ASP A 147 29.18 -13.09 2.25
CA ASP A 147 29.09 -11.65 1.92
C ASP A 147 27.66 -11.08 2.08
N ARG A 148 26.71 -11.93 2.49
CA ARG A 148 25.27 -11.69 2.63
C ARG A 148 24.83 -10.42 3.37
N ARG A 149 25.63 -9.96 4.33
CA ARG A 149 25.10 -9.12 5.40
C ARG A 149 24.90 -7.65 5.06
N ALA A 150 25.48 -7.14 3.97
CA ALA A 150 25.45 -5.71 3.65
C ALA A 150 24.66 -5.34 2.38
N ALA A 151 24.61 -6.21 1.37
CA ALA A 151 24.01 -5.91 0.07
C ALA A 151 22.72 -6.71 -0.26
N GLU A 152 22.39 -7.77 0.50
CA GLU A 152 21.32 -8.70 0.10
C GLU A 152 19.89 -8.30 0.44
N ARG A 153 19.69 -7.50 1.50
CA ARG A 153 18.33 -7.22 1.96
C ARG A 153 17.44 -6.55 0.90
N PRO A 154 17.91 -5.58 0.10
CA PRO A 154 17.03 -4.83 -0.78
C PRO A 154 16.56 -5.62 -2.00
N VAL A 155 17.49 -6.33 -2.65
CA VAL A 155 17.24 -7.02 -3.93
C VAL A 155 16.35 -8.26 -3.73
N LEU A 156 16.61 -9.04 -2.66
CA LEU A 156 15.77 -10.19 -2.34
C LEU A 156 14.36 -9.77 -1.92
N THR A 157 14.22 -8.67 -1.18
CA THR A 157 12.91 -8.12 -0.83
C THR A 157 12.14 -7.66 -2.07
N LEU A 158 12.82 -7.04 -3.04
CA LEU A 158 12.21 -6.59 -4.29
C LEU A 158 11.72 -7.76 -5.16
N LEU A 159 12.51 -8.83 -5.29
CA LEU A 159 12.10 -10.02 -6.05
C LEU A 159 10.90 -10.73 -5.42
N GLU A 160 10.89 -10.82 -4.09
CA GLU A 160 9.77 -11.40 -3.37
C GLU A 160 8.48 -10.57 -3.53
N ALA A 161 8.62 -9.24 -3.61
CA ALA A 161 7.53 -8.31 -3.89
C ALA A 161 6.99 -8.38 -5.34
N LEU A 162 7.81 -8.81 -6.30
CA LEU A 162 7.44 -8.88 -7.72
C LEU A 162 6.78 -10.20 -8.13
N VAL A 163 7.01 -11.28 -7.37
CA VAL A 163 6.51 -12.62 -7.67
C VAL A 163 5.24 -12.97 -6.89
N SER A 164 4.92 -12.24 -5.82
CA SER A 164 3.68 -12.44 -5.02
C SER A 164 2.50 -11.65 -5.53
#